data_AF-A0A960F096-F1
#
_entry.id   AF-A0A960F096-F1
#
_cell.length_a   1.000
_cell.length_b   1.000
_cell.length_c   1.000
_cell.angle_alpha   90.00
_cell.angle_beta   90.00
_cell.angle_gamma   90.00
#
_symmetry.space_group_name_H-M   'P 1'
#
loop_
_entity.id
_entity.type
_entity.pdbx_description
1 polymer ?
#
loop_
_entity_poly.entity_id
_entity_poly.type
_entity_poly.pdbx_seq_one_letter_code
_entity_poly.pdbx_strand_id
1 'polypeptide(L)'
;DQHGTAVVTLAALWNSLKLTGKKIEDLTVVIAGMGAAGVAIGKILINAGVGEIVGCDRTGAVYEGRGDLNVAKEWFAANTNRSRKMGTISDVMHGADVFVGVSGPDLITAADLRNMATDPIVFAMANPNPEIRPEAADGLAAVMATGRSDYPNQINNVLAFPGIFRGALDAGATTITEHMKVAAAAAIASAVEPDELRPGFVIPSVFDPRVSELVATAVAEAAVVDGVTRAHAS
;
A
#
# COMPACT_ATOMS: atom_id res chain seq x y z
N ASP A 1 -1.28 -11.14 7.65
CA ASP A 1 -0.34 -10.01 7.62
C ASP A 1 -0.23 -9.35 6.25
N GLN A 2 0.37 -9.99 5.25
CA GLN A 2 0.63 -9.41 3.90
C GLN A 2 -0.55 -8.70 3.21
N HIS A 3 -1.75 -9.30 3.18
CA HIS A 3 -2.90 -8.73 2.48
C HIS A 3 -3.50 -7.53 3.20
N GLY A 4 -3.50 -7.55 4.54
CA GLY A 4 -3.97 -6.42 5.34
C GLY A 4 -3.08 -5.20 5.15
N THR A 5 -1.75 -5.39 5.15
CA THR A 5 -0.81 -4.31 4.84
C THR A 5 -1.06 -3.73 3.45
N ALA A 6 -1.28 -4.57 2.44
CA ALA A 6 -1.59 -4.12 1.09
C ALA A 6 -2.87 -3.28 1.02
N VAL A 7 -3.95 -3.74 1.66
CA VAL A 7 -5.24 -3.04 1.75
C VAL A 7 -5.10 -1.65 2.37
N VAL A 8 -4.44 -1.56 3.53
CA VAL A 8 -4.29 -0.28 4.25
C VAL A 8 -3.32 0.66 3.52
N THR A 9 -2.29 0.11 2.84
CA THR A 9 -1.39 0.89 1.99
C THR A 9 -2.15 1.54 0.83
N LEU A 10 -3.04 0.80 0.15
CA LEU A 10 -3.86 1.34 -0.92
C LEU A 10 -4.84 2.41 -0.41
N ALA A 11 -5.45 2.19 0.76
CA ALA A 11 -6.34 3.16 1.38
C ALA A 11 -5.63 4.49 1.67
N ALA A 12 -4.44 4.43 2.28
CA ALA A 12 -3.61 5.60 2.55
C ALA A 12 -3.16 6.29 1.24
N LEU A 13 -2.81 5.51 0.21
CA LEU A 13 -2.43 6.04 -1.10
C LEU A 13 -3.57 6.86 -1.70
N TRP A 14 -4.78 6.33 -1.80
CA TRP A 14 -5.91 7.07 -2.38
C TRP A 14 -6.20 8.40 -1.69
N ASN A 15 -6.14 8.44 -0.37
CA ASN A 15 -6.29 9.69 0.37
C ASN A 15 -5.11 10.66 0.17
N SER A 16 -3.89 10.13 0.00
CA SER A 16 -2.72 10.94 -0.36
C SER A 16 -2.83 11.52 -1.77
N LEU A 17 -3.43 10.79 -2.71
CA LEU A 17 -3.69 11.28 -4.08
C LEU A 17 -4.71 12.40 -4.11
N LYS A 18 -5.76 12.35 -3.26
CA LYS A 18 -6.71 13.46 -3.10
C LYS A 18 -6.02 14.75 -2.65
N LEU A 19 -5.01 14.67 -1.79
CA LEU A 19 -4.23 15.83 -1.32
C LEU A 19 -3.24 16.37 -2.36
N THR A 20 -2.56 15.47 -3.07
CA THR A 20 -1.51 15.83 -4.04
C THR A 20 -2.06 16.14 -5.43
N GLY A 21 -3.31 15.77 -5.73
CA GLY A 21 -3.93 15.91 -7.05
C GLY A 21 -3.36 14.98 -8.12
N LYS A 22 -2.46 14.05 -7.74
CA LYS A 22 -1.86 13.06 -8.66
C LYS A 22 -2.90 12.00 -9.05
N LYS A 23 -2.82 11.53 -10.29
CA LYS A 23 -3.66 10.42 -10.80
C LYS A 23 -2.95 9.10 -10.63
N ILE A 24 -3.68 8.04 -10.27
CA ILE A 24 -3.08 6.75 -9.92
C ILE A 24 -2.36 6.10 -11.10
N GLU A 25 -2.92 6.26 -12.31
CA GLU A 25 -2.40 5.74 -13.57
C GLU A 25 -1.09 6.41 -14.03
N ASP A 26 -0.79 7.60 -13.51
CA ASP A 26 0.41 8.37 -13.86
C ASP A 26 1.57 8.13 -12.87
N LEU A 27 1.34 7.39 -11.78
CA LEU A 27 2.33 7.22 -10.71
C LEU A 27 3.47 6.28 -11.10
N THR A 28 4.67 6.64 -10.69
CA THR A 28 5.77 5.68 -10.46
C THR A 28 5.91 5.37 -8.97
N VAL A 29 5.63 4.13 -8.58
CA VAL A 29 5.75 3.63 -7.20
C VAL A 29 7.00 2.77 -7.06
N VAL A 30 7.83 3.06 -6.06
CA VAL A 30 8.97 2.24 -5.68
C VAL A 30 8.67 1.49 -4.38
N ILE A 31 8.80 0.17 -4.39
CA ILE A 31 8.59 -0.69 -3.22
C ILE A 31 9.93 -1.25 -2.75
N ALA A 32 10.35 -0.88 -1.53
CA ALA A 32 11.51 -1.48 -0.90
C ALA A 32 11.10 -2.68 -0.03
N GLY A 33 11.58 -3.87 -0.39
CA GLY A 33 11.34 -5.11 0.33
C GLY A 33 10.46 -6.09 -0.45
N MET A 34 11.09 -6.94 -1.27
CA MET A 34 10.37 -7.98 -2.05
C MET A 34 10.14 -9.29 -1.30
N GLY A 35 9.60 -9.17 -0.09
CA GLY A 35 9.00 -10.27 0.66
C GLY A 35 7.49 -10.38 0.42
N ALA A 36 6.82 -11.16 1.26
CA ALA A 36 5.37 -11.36 1.26
C ALA A 36 4.55 -10.05 1.17
N ALA A 37 4.85 -9.07 2.04
CA ALA A 37 4.15 -7.79 2.08
C ALA A 37 4.37 -6.95 0.80
N GLY A 38 5.62 -6.80 0.34
CA GLY A 38 5.92 -6.02 -0.86
C GLY A 38 5.30 -6.59 -2.13
N VAL A 39 5.28 -7.93 -2.28
CA VAL A 39 4.59 -8.59 -3.39
C VAL A 39 3.07 -8.37 -3.30
N ALA A 40 2.48 -8.46 -2.11
CA ALA A 40 1.05 -8.22 -1.92
C ALA A 40 0.65 -6.75 -2.19
N ILE A 41 1.48 -5.79 -1.78
CA ILE A 41 1.30 -4.37 -2.08
C ILE A 41 1.38 -4.16 -3.60
N GLY A 42 2.41 -4.67 -4.28
CA GLY A 42 2.48 -4.51 -5.74
C GLY A 42 1.26 -5.09 -6.46
N LYS A 43 0.78 -6.27 -6.05
CA LYS A 43 -0.44 -6.88 -6.62
C LYS A 43 -1.67 -5.98 -6.48
N ILE A 44 -1.93 -5.45 -5.28
CA ILE A 44 -3.12 -4.61 -5.09
C ILE A 44 -2.99 -3.28 -5.83
N LEU A 45 -1.77 -2.73 -5.94
CA LEU A 45 -1.50 -1.50 -6.69
C LEU A 45 -1.67 -1.68 -8.21
N ILE A 46 -1.24 -2.83 -8.76
CA ILE A 46 -1.53 -3.20 -10.16
C ILE A 46 -3.04 -3.23 -10.38
N ASN A 47 -3.77 -3.92 -9.50
CA ASN A 47 -5.23 -4.04 -9.59
C ASN A 47 -5.95 -2.69 -9.45
N ALA A 48 -5.37 -1.76 -8.71
CA ALA A 48 -5.87 -0.39 -8.54
C ALA A 48 -5.52 0.53 -9.72
N GLY A 49 -4.71 0.07 -10.69
CA GLY A 49 -4.39 0.82 -11.90
C GLY A 49 -3.13 1.68 -11.83
N VAL A 50 -2.19 1.40 -10.93
CA VAL A 50 -0.91 2.14 -10.86
C VAL A 50 -0.11 2.03 -12.17
N GLY A 51 0.45 3.16 -12.61
CA GLY A 51 1.19 3.29 -13.87
C GLY A 51 2.50 2.50 -13.93
N GLU A 52 3.44 2.73 -13.02
CA GLU A 52 4.71 2.00 -12.98
C GLU A 52 5.00 1.58 -11.54
N ILE A 53 5.46 0.34 -11.36
CA ILE A 53 5.80 -0.20 -10.05
C ILE A 53 7.20 -0.82 -10.16
N VAL A 54 8.12 -0.39 -9.31
CA VAL A 54 9.49 -0.92 -9.26
C VAL A 54 9.75 -1.48 -7.88
N GLY A 55 9.90 -2.80 -7.80
CA GLY A 55 10.26 -3.49 -6.57
C GLY A 55 11.77 -3.57 -6.41
N CYS A 56 12.28 -3.38 -5.19
CA CYS A 56 13.69 -3.55 -4.85
C CYS A 56 13.85 -4.56 -3.71
N ASP A 57 14.82 -5.45 -3.85
CA ASP A 57 15.30 -6.29 -2.76
C ASP A 57 16.73 -5.91 -2.37
N ARG A 58 17.37 -6.75 -1.54
CA ARG A 58 18.72 -6.50 -1.01
C ARG A 58 19.79 -6.33 -2.10
N THR A 59 19.57 -6.86 -3.30
CA THR A 59 20.52 -6.76 -4.42
C THR A 59 20.08 -5.73 -5.47
N GLY A 60 19.08 -4.88 -5.18
CA GLY A 60 18.59 -3.83 -6.07
C GLY A 60 17.24 -4.11 -6.73
N ALA A 61 16.97 -3.41 -7.84
CA ALA A 61 15.70 -3.50 -8.56
C ALA A 61 15.42 -4.91 -9.10
N VAL A 62 14.17 -5.35 -8.98
CA VAL A 62 13.65 -6.60 -9.53
C VAL A 62 13.12 -6.33 -10.94
N TYR A 63 13.62 -7.09 -11.90
CA TYR A 63 13.27 -6.98 -13.31
C TYR A 63 13.42 -8.33 -14.01
N GLU A 64 12.74 -8.48 -15.14
CA GLU A 64 12.76 -9.70 -15.94
C GLU A 64 14.17 -10.02 -16.46
N GLY A 65 14.64 -11.25 -16.26
CA GLY A 65 15.99 -11.68 -16.66
C GLY A 65 17.07 -11.43 -15.60
N ARG A 66 16.72 -10.85 -14.45
CA ARG A 66 17.61 -10.84 -13.28
C ARG A 66 17.75 -12.25 -12.70
N GLY A 67 18.97 -12.65 -12.34
CA GLY A 67 19.23 -13.92 -11.65
C GLY A 67 18.74 -13.93 -10.19
N ASP A 68 18.77 -15.11 -9.58
CA ASP A 68 18.49 -15.33 -8.14
C ASP A 68 17.11 -14.84 -7.66
N LEU A 69 16.10 -14.91 -8.52
CA LEU A 69 14.71 -14.64 -8.16
C LEU A 69 14.03 -15.93 -7.68
N ASN A 70 13.22 -15.81 -6.64
CA ASN A 70 12.26 -16.85 -6.29
C ASN A 70 10.97 -16.68 -7.11
N VAL A 71 10.10 -17.70 -7.10
CA VAL A 71 8.83 -17.70 -7.86
C VAL A 71 7.99 -16.43 -7.66
N ALA A 72 7.93 -15.90 -6.44
CA ALA A 72 7.16 -14.69 -6.16
C ALA A 72 7.78 -13.44 -6.81
N LYS A 73 9.11 -13.34 -6.82
CA LYS A 73 9.84 -12.24 -7.48
C LYS A 73 9.88 -12.39 -9.00
N GLU A 74 9.93 -13.61 -9.52
CA GLU A 74 9.80 -13.86 -10.96
C GLU A 74 8.43 -13.38 -11.47
N TRP A 75 7.36 -13.75 -10.75
CA TRP A 75 6.03 -13.22 -11.05
C TRP A 75 6.02 -11.69 -10.99
N PHE A 76 6.61 -11.10 -9.95
CA PHE A 76 6.64 -9.65 -9.79
C PHE A 76 7.40 -8.98 -10.95
N ALA A 77 8.58 -9.49 -11.30
CA ALA A 77 9.41 -9.03 -12.41
C ALA A 77 8.69 -9.08 -13.77
N ALA A 78 7.88 -10.11 -13.99
CA ALA A 78 7.13 -10.29 -15.24
C ALA A 78 5.89 -9.38 -15.35
N ASN A 79 5.41 -8.82 -14.23
CA ASN A 79 4.16 -8.04 -14.17
C ASN A 79 4.36 -6.56 -13.83
N THR A 80 5.60 -6.14 -13.53
CA THR A 80 5.94 -4.78 -13.09
C THR A 80 7.22 -4.29 -13.76
N ASN A 81 7.67 -3.09 -13.43
CA ASN A 81 8.92 -2.50 -13.91
C ASN A 81 9.03 -2.56 -15.43
N ARG A 82 8.00 -2.06 -16.12
CA ARG A 82 7.88 -2.08 -17.59
C ARG A 82 9.02 -1.32 -18.25
N SER A 83 9.47 -0.27 -17.60
CA SER A 83 10.63 0.53 -17.99
C SER A 83 11.98 -0.17 -17.77
N ARG A 84 12.00 -1.38 -17.18
CA ARG A 84 13.19 -2.16 -16.84
C ARG A 84 14.25 -1.35 -16.08
N LYS A 85 13.81 -0.54 -15.11
CA LYS A 85 14.71 0.20 -14.22
C LYS A 85 15.61 -0.79 -13.48
N MET A 86 16.90 -0.44 -13.37
CA MET A 86 17.94 -1.22 -12.72
C MET A 86 18.67 -0.37 -11.69
N GLY A 87 19.50 -1.01 -10.87
CA GLY A 87 20.33 -0.33 -9.88
C GLY A 87 19.82 -0.49 -8.46
N THR A 88 20.31 0.39 -7.59
CA THR A 88 19.99 0.46 -6.17
C THR A 88 18.62 1.09 -5.93
N ILE A 89 18.16 1.08 -4.67
CA ILE A 89 16.93 1.76 -4.27
C ILE A 89 16.99 3.26 -4.59
N SER A 90 18.12 3.91 -4.31
CA SER A 90 18.35 5.34 -4.60
C SER A 90 18.26 5.63 -6.10
N ASP A 91 18.81 4.76 -6.94
CA ASP A 91 18.77 4.93 -8.40
C ASP A 91 17.33 4.92 -8.94
N VAL A 92 16.50 3.99 -8.46
CA VAL A 92 15.12 3.86 -8.97
C VAL A 92 14.14 4.85 -8.36
N MET A 93 14.47 5.43 -7.21
CA MET A 93 13.68 6.48 -6.55
C MET A 93 13.73 7.82 -7.27
N HIS A 94 14.73 8.05 -8.13
CA HIS A 94 14.82 9.29 -8.89
C HIS A 94 13.57 9.48 -9.78
N GLY A 95 12.85 10.59 -9.54
CA GLY A 95 11.59 10.92 -10.19
C GLY A 95 10.40 10.03 -9.81
N ALA A 96 10.50 9.17 -8.79
CA ALA A 96 9.37 8.39 -8.31
C ALA A 96 8.37 9.27 -7.54
N ASP A 97 7.07 8.97 -7.65
CA ASP A 97 6.01 9.71 -6.94
C ASP A 97 5.78 9.16 -5.54
N VAL A 98 5.92 7.85 -5.38
CA VAL A 98 5.59 7.14 -4.15
C VAL A 98 6.72 6.20 -3.77
N PHE A 99 7.13 6.26 -2.51
CA PHE A 99 7.97 5.24 -1.89
C PHE A 99 7.16 4.43 -0.88
N VAL A 100 7.28 3.10 -0.95
CA VAL A 100 6.67 2.17 0.00
C VAL A 100 7.74 1.23 0.56
N GLY A 101 8.09 1.43 1.82
CA GLY A 101 9.05 0.63 2.57
C GLY A 101 8.37 -0.44 3.41
N VAL A 102 8.73 -1.70 3.17
CA VAL A 102 8.38 -2.89 3.98
C VAL A 102 9.61 -3.79 4.17
N SER A 103 10.76 -3.17 4.40
CA SER A 103 12.05 -3.84 4.46
C SER A 103 12.69 -3.69 5.83
N GLY A 104 13.54 -2.68 6.01
CA GLY A 104 14.40 -2.54 7.17
C GLY A 104 14.86 -1.09 7.36
N PRO A 105 15.52 -0.79 8.48
CA PRO A 105 15.77 0.57 8.91
C PRO A 105 16.78 1.31 8.03
N ASP A 106 16.65 2.64 8.00
CA ASP A 106 17.65 3.58 7.48
C ASP A 106 18.12 3.25 6.05
N LEU A 107 17.18 2.80 5.22
CA LEU A 107 17.43 2.36 3.84
C LEU A 107 17.51 3.54 2.87
N ILE A 108 16.81 4.63 3.17
CA ILE A 108 16.74 5.83 2.31
C ILE A 108 17.04 7.08 3.13
N THR A 109 17.45 8.14 2.45
CA THR A 109 17.92 9.39 3.03
C THR A 109 17.08 10.58 2.57
N ALA A 110 17.25 11.73 3.23
CA ALA A 110 16.69 12.99 2.77
C ALA A 110 17.15 13.36 1.34
N ALA A 111 18.34 12.93 0.91
CA ALA A 111 18.81 13.16 -0.45
C ALA A 111 17.99 12.35 -1.47
N ASP A 112 17.63 11.10 -1.13
CA ASP A 112 16.76 10.29 -1.97
C ASP A 112 15.38 10.92 -2.12
N LEU A 113 14.81 11.45 -1.02
CA LEU A 113 13.51 12.15 -1.06
C LEU A 113 13.56 13.42 -1.92
N ARG A 114 14.65 14.19 -1.88
CA ARG A 114 14.81 15.38 -2.75
C ARG A 114 14.89 15.04 -4.24
N ASN A 115 15.30 13.82 -4.56
CA ASN A 115 15.43 13.32 -5.93
C ASN A 115 14.14 12.67 -6.45
N MET A 116 13.11 12.53 -5.61
CA MET A 116 11.77 12.07 -6.03
C MET A 116 11.05 13.15 -6.86
N ALA A 117 9.88 12.80 -7.39
CA ALA A 117 9.00 13.76 -8.04
C ALA A 117 8.48 14.82 -7.06
N THR A 118 7.94 15.93 -7.59
CA THR A 118 7.27 16.96 -6.79
C THR A 118 6.14 16.36 -5.96
N ASP A 119 5.98 16.85 -4.73
CA ASP A 119 5.01 16.37 -3.74
C ASP A 119 5.07 14.85 -3.51
N PRO A 120 6.23 14.31 -3.08
CA PRO A 120 6.40 12.87 -2.95
C PRO A 120 5.60 12.31 -1.78
N ILE A 121 5.07 11.09 -1.96
CA ILE A 121 4.36 10.32 -0.94
C ILE A 121 5.30 9.25 -0.40
N VAL A 122 5.51 9.23 0.92
CA VAL A 122 6.50 8.33 1.56
C VAL A 122 5.85 7.50 2.65
N PHE A 123 5.75 6.19 2.42
CA PHE A 123 5.27 5.23 3.40
C PHE A 123 6.44 4.38 3.91
N ALA A 124 7.01 4.73 5.07
CA ALA A 124 8.15 4.03 5.66
C ALA A 124 7.67 3.12 6.81
N MET A 125 7.34 1.86 6.50
CA MET A 125 6.53 1.00 7.36
C MET A 125 7.32 -0.07 8.12
N ALA A 126 8.65 -0.14 7.97
CA ALA A 126 9.46 -1.03 8.79
C ALA A 126 9.35 -0.69 10.29
N ASN A 127 9.33 -1.74 11.11
CA ASN A 127 9.25 -1.66 12.56
C ASN A 127 10.45 -2.35 13.23
N PRO A 128 10.94 -1.87 14.38
CA PRO A 128 10.53 -0.63 15.07
C PRO A 128 11.15 0.64 14.49
N ASN A 129 12.14 0.49 13.61
CA ASN A 129 12.84 1.59 12.95
C ASN A 129 12.44 1.60 11.46
N PRO A 130 11.84 2.69 10.96
CA PRO A 130 11.41 2.79 9.58
C PRO A 130 12.59 2.96 8.61
N GLU A 131 12.32 2.79 7.32
CA GLU A 131 13.29 3.00 6.23
C GLU A 131 13.88 4.41 6.23
N ILE A 132 13.09 5.39 6.67
CA ILE A 132 13.52 6.75 7.03
C ILE A 132 12.58 7.25 8.12
N ARG A 133 13.13 7.91 9.14
CA ARG A 133 12.34 8.50 10.21
C ARG A 133 11.72 9.83 9.76
N PRO A 134 10.51 10.19 10.24
CA PRO A 134 9.88 11.47 9.89
C PRO A 134 10.75 12.70 10.17
N GLU A 135 11.55 12.67 11.25
CA GLU A 135 12.48 13.75 11.58
C GLU A 135 13.61 13.88 10.56
N ALA A 136 14.06 12.77 9.98
CA ALA A 136 15.08 12.77 8.93
C ALA A 136 14.51 13.14 7.55
N ALA A 137 13.22 12.86 7.32
CA ALA A 137 12.52 13.28 6.11
C ALA A 137 12.25 14.79 6.09
N ASP A 138 12.21 15.47 7.25
CA ASP A 138 12.20 16.93 7.41
C ASP A 138 11.19 17.65 6.50
N GLY A 139 9.96 17.13 6.44
CA GLY A 139 8.87 17.73 5.64
C GLY A 139 9.06 17.68 4.12
N LEU A 140 10.04 16.92 3.61
CA LEU A 140 10.27 16.76 2.17
C LEU A 140 9.15 15.97 1.47
N ALA A 141 8.40 15.16 2.22
CA ALA A 141 7.26 14.41 1.72
C ALA A 141 5.96 15.22 1.89
N ALA A 142 5.16 15.31 0.82
CA ALA A 142 3.84 15.92 0.88
C ALA A 142 2.89 15.12 1.80
N VAL A 143 3.04 13.80 1.81
CA VAL A 143 2.41 12.91 2.78
C VAL A 143 3.42 11.89 3.25
N MET A 144 3.50 11.72 4.57
CA MET A 144 4.33 10.68 5.19
C MET A 144 3.48 9.78 6.08
N ALA A 145 3.70 8.47 5.97
CA ALA A 145 3.06 7.46 6.80
C ALA A 145 4.09 6.46 7.32
N THR A 146 3.83 5.87 8.48
CA THR A 146 4.71 4.85 9.07
C THR A 146 3.92 3.67 9.63
N GLY A 147 4.62 2.60 10.01
CA GLY A 147 4.00 1.49 10.74
C GLY A 147 3.82 1.75 12.24
N ARG A 148 4.37 2.85 12.77
CA ARG A 148 4.43 3.11 14.21
C ARG A 148 3.25 3.95 14.68
N SER A 149 2.80 3.70 15.90
CA SER A 149 1.65 4.38 16.51
C SER A 149 1.96 5.76 17.09
N ASP A 150 3.24 6.07 17.31
CA ASP A 150 3.68 7.36 17.85
C ASP A 150 3.86 8.44 16.77
N TYR A 151 3.69 8.09 15.49
CA TYR A 151 3.69 9.03 14.38
C TYR A 151 2.29 9.17 13.76
N PRO A 152 2.00 10.31 13.10
CA PRO A 152 0.80 10.43 12.27
C PRO A 152 0.74 9.37 11.17
N ASN A 153 -0.46 9.15 10.63
CA ASN A 153 -0.70 8.24 9.52
C ASN A 153 -0.16 6.82 9.75
N GLN A 154 -0.58 6.17 10.84
CA GLN A 154 -0.17 4.79 11.09
C GLN A 154 -0.82 3.83 10.08
N ILE A 155 -0.02 3.23 9.21
CA ILE A 155 -0.45 2.12 8.35
C ILE A 155 -0.38 0.83 9.17
N ASN A 156 -1.55 0.35 9.61
CA ASN A 156 -1.67 -0.84 10.43
C ASN A 156 -2.77 -1.76 9.91
N ASN A 157 -2.42 -3.03 9.72
CA ASN A 157 -3.29 -4.07 9.19
C ASN A 157 -4.56 -4.33 10.06
N VAL A 158 -4.58 -3.86 11.31
CA VAL A 158 -5.73 -3.94 12.22
C VAL A 158 -6.94 -3.17 11.68
N LEU A 159 -6.73 -2.17 10.83
CA LEU A 159 -7.81 -1.45 10.14
C LEU A 159 -8.52 -2.33 9.10
N ALA A 160 -7.88 -3.41 8.63
CA ALA A 160 -8.40 -4.25 7.56
C ALA A 160 -8.96 -5.58 8.08
N PHE A 161 -8.19 -6.35 8.85
CA PHE A 161 -8.55 -7.75 9.14
C PHE A 161 -9.89 -7.95 9.85
N PRO A 162 -10.24 -7.21 10.93
CA PRO A 162 -11.50 -7.39 11.63
C PRO A 162 -12.71 -7.26 10.69
N GLY A 163 -12.73 -6.19 9.88
CA GLY A 163 -13.80 -5.94 8.92
C GLY A 163 -13.81 -6.94 7.76
N ILE A 164 -12.66 -7.26 7.18
CA ILE A 164 -12.58 -8.22 6.05
C ILE A 164 -13.13 -9.58 6.47
N PHE A 165 -12.70 -10.11 7.61
CA PHE A 165 -13.18 -11.40 8.08
C PHE A 165 -14.65 -11.34 8.47
N ARG A 166 -15.10 -10.25 9.11
CA ARG A 166 -16.51 -10.10 9.46
C ARG A 166 -17.41 -10.08 8.23
N GLY A 167 -17.09 -9.24 7.23
CA GLY A 167 -17.87 -9.14 5.99
C GLY A 167 -17.90 -10.45 5.20
N ALA A 168 -16.76 -11.14 5.10
CA ALA A 168 -16.69 -12.43 4.43
C ALA A 168 -17.53 -13.51 5.14
N LEU A 169 -17.52 -13.53 6.48
CA LEU A 169 -18.34 -14.47 7.27
C LEU A 169 -19.83 -14.15 7.14
N ASP A 170 -20.21 -12.87 7.26
CA ASP A 170 -21.60 -12.41 7.18
C ASP A 170 -22.21 -12.71 5.80
N ALA A 171 -21.44 -12.56 4.73
CA ALA A 171 -21.87 -12.90 3.36
C ALA A 171 -21.79 -14.41 3.04
N GLY A 172 -21.24 -15.23 3.93
CA GLY A 172 -20.97 -16.64 3.63
C GLY A 172 -20.01 -16.83 2.46
N ALA A 173 -19.02 -15.95 2.31
CA ALA A 173 -18.02 -16.00 1.25
C ALA A 173 -17.16 -17.27 1.34
N THR A 174 -16.85 -17.85 0.19
CA THR A 174 -16.03 -19.07 0.07
C THR A 174 -14.55 -18.76 -0.11
N THR A 175 -14.22 -17.54 -0.50
CA THR A 175 -12.85 -17.05 -0.69
C THR A 175 -12.80 -15.54 -0.48
N ILE A 176 -11.59 -15.00 -0.26
CA ILE A 176 -11.34 -13.55 -0.27
C ILE A 176 -10.71 -13.19 -1.62
N THR A 177 -11.47 -12.53 -2.48
CA THR A 177 -11.04 -12.12 -3.82
C THR A 177 -10.16 -10.87 -3.78
N GLU A 178 -9.56 -10.50 -4.92
CA GLU A 178 -8.87 -9.21 -5.04
C GLU A 178 -9.85 -8.03 -5.01
N HIS A 179 -11.03 -8.17 -5.60
CA HIS A 179 -12.06 -7.12 -5.58
C HIS A 179 -12.55 -6.83 -4.15
N MET A 180 -12.75 -7.86 -3.32
CA MET A 180 -13.03 -7.69 -1.89
C MET A 180 -11.92 -6.92 -1.14
N LYS A 181 -10.64 -7.11 -1.49
CA LYS A 181 -9.52 -6.37 -0.88
C LYS A 181 -9.53 -4.90 -1.30
N VAL A 182 -9.80 -4.62 -2.57
CA VAL A 182 -9.93 -3.25 -3.10
C VAL A 182 -11.13 -2.54 -2.46
N ALA A 183 -12.27 -3.24 -2.30
CA ALA A 183 -13.44 -2.73 -1.59
C ALA A 183 -13.14 -2.40 -0.11
N ALA A 184 -12.41 -3.28 0.58
CA ALA A 184 -11.94 -3.03 1.94
C ALA A 184 -11.05 -1.77 2.01
N ALA A 185 -10.12 -1.60 1.07
CA ALA A 185 -9.26 -0.40 1.01
C ALA A 185 -10.09 0.87 0.80
N ALA A 186 -11.14 0.80 -0.02
CA ALA A 186 -12.01 1.94 -0.32
C ALA A 186 -12.81 2.36 0.93
N ALA A 187 -13.33 1.38 1.66
CA ALA A 187 -14.05 1.60 2.92
C ALA A 187 -13.16 2.20 4.02
N ILE A 188 -11.90 1.79 4.11
CA ILE A 188 -10.94 2.40 5.04
C ILE A 188 -10.64 3.84 4.63
N ALA A 189 -10.40 4.09 3.34
CA ALA A 189 -10.12 5.42 2.84
C ALA A 189 -11.29 6.39 3.04
N SER A 190 -12.53 5.91 2.90
CA SER A 190 -13.74 6.72 3.09
C SER A 190 -14.03 7.05 4.55
N ALA A 191 -13.42 6.37 5.52
CA ALA A 191 -13.59 6.70 6.93
C ALA A 191 -12.90 8.01 7.34
N VAL A 192 -11.99 8.52 6.49
CA VAL A 192 -11.43 9.88 6.60
C VAL A 192 -12.32 10.81 5.79
N GLU A 193 -13.07 11.66 6.48
CA GLU A 193 -13.98 12.59 5.82
C GLU A 193 -13.21 13.68 5.05
N PRO A 194 -13.78 14.25 3.97
CA PRO A 194 -13.09 15.24 3.15
C PRO A 194 -12.59 16.48 3.91
N ASP A 195 -13.28 16.89 4.98
CA ASP A 195 -12.92 18.03 5.83
C ASP A 195 -11.85 17.70 6.88
N GLU A 196 -11.66 16.41 7.19
CA GLU A 196 -10.59 15.95 8.07
C GLU A 196 -9.26 15.71 7.32
N LEU A 197 -9.36 15.44 6.02
CA LEU A 197 -8.24 15.06 5.17
C LEU A 197 -7.15 16.15 5.16
N ARG A 198 -5.95 15.78 5.61
CA ARG A 198 -4.77 16.65 5.67
C ARG A 198 -3.49 15.81 5.62
N PRO A 199 -2.30 16.40 5.35
CA PRO A 199 -1.05 15.64 5.25
C PRO A 199 -0.76 14.69 6.41
N GLY A 200 -1.15 15.05 7.64
CA GLY A 200 -0.99 14.23 8.85
C GLY A 200 -2.19 13.32 9.19
N PHE A 201 -3.20 13.23 8.32
CA PHE A 201 -4.41 12.42 8.54
C PHE A 201 -4.98 11.92 7.19
N VAL A 202 -4.34 10.92 6.60
CA VAL A 202 -4.78 10.24 5.36
C VAL A 202 -5.32 8.84 5.60
N ILE A 203 -5.25 8.35 6.84
CA ILE A 203 -5.71 7.03 7.26
C ILE A 203 -6.39 7.19 8.63
N PRO A 204 -7.53 6.53 8.89
CA PRO A 204 -8.23 6.69 10.15
C PRO A 204 -7.42 6.10 11.31
N SER A 205 -7.79 6.48 12.54
CA SER A 205 -7.24 5.87 13.75
C SER A 205 -7.58 4.38 13.80
N VAL A 206 -6.65 3.56 14.30
CA VAL A 206 -6.89 2.12 14.59
C VAL A 206 -8.00 1.88 15.60
N PHE A 207 -8.40 2.92 16.34
CA PHE A 207 -9.48 2.89 17.33
C PHE A 207 -10.79 3.49 16.82
N ASP A 208 -10.87 3.91 15.56
CA ASP A 208 -12.13 4.39 15.00
C ASP A 208 -13.13 3.22 14.90
N PRO A 209 -14.22 3.23 15.67
CA PRO A 209 -15.15 2.11 15.74
C PRO A 209 -15.89 1.88 14.42
N ARG A 210 -15.98 2.92 13.55
CA ARG A 210 -16.71 2.85 12.28
C ARG A 210 -16.00 1.98 11.26
N VAL A 211 -14.66 1.91 11.31
CA VAL A 211 -13.84 1.29 10.25
C VAL A 211 -14.18 -0.19 10.08
N SER A 212 -14.28 -0.95 11.17
CA SER A 212 -14.56 -2.39 11.07
C SER A 212 -15.93 -2.67 10.46
N GLU A 213 -16.94 -1.84 10.73
CA GLU A 213 -18.29 -1.99 10.17
C GLU A 213 -18.31 -1.60 8.69
N LEU A 214 -17.72 -0.45 8.33
CA LEU A 214 -17.61 0.00 6.94
C LEU A 214 -16.91 -1.04 6.06
N VAL A 215 -15.79 -1.58 6.54
CA VAL A 215 -15.04 -2.61 5.82
C VAL A 215 -15.87 -3.91 5.71
N ALA A 216 -16.55 -4.32 6.78
CA ALA A 216 -17.39 -5.52 6.75
C ALA A 216 -18.51 -5.40 5.70
N THR A 217 -19.21 -4.28 5.66
CA THR A 217 -20.27 -4.01 4.67
C THR A 217 -19.71 -4.05 3.26
N ALA A 218 -18.65 -3.31 2.97
CA ALA A 218 -18.07 -3.25 1.63
C ALA A 218 -17.56 -4.62 1.14
N VAL A 219 -16.97 -5.40 2.04
CA VAL A 219 -16.46 -6.75 1.74
C VAL A 219 -17.60 -7.73 1.50
N ALA A 220 -18.68 -7.65 2.28
CA ALA A 220 -19.86 -8.48 2.08
C ALA A 220 -20.54 -8.21 0.73
N GLU A 221 -20.70 -6.93 0.38
CA GLU A 221 -21.24 -6.50 -0.92
C GLU A 221 -20.35 -6.98 -2.08
N ALA A 222 -19.03 -6.80 -1.97
CA ALA A 222 -18.09 -7.29 -2.98
C ALA A 222 -18.13 -8.81 -3.14
N ALA A 223 -18.29 -9.57 -2.06
CA ALA A 223 -18.41 -11.03 -2.12
C ALA A 223 -19.65 -11.49 -2.91
N VAL A 224 -20.78 -10.77 -2.75
CA VAL A 224 -22.02 -11.03 -3.50
C VAL A 224 -21.81 -10.71 -4.99
N VAL A 225 -21.21 -9.55 -5.29
CA VAL A 225 -20.91 -9.12 -6.67
C VAL A 225 -19.99 -10.11 -7.37
N ASP A 226 -18.98 -10.63 -6.65
CA ASP A 226 -18.04 -11.61 -7.18
C ASP A 226 -18.64 -13.02 -7.32
N GLY A 227 -19.85 -13.24 -6.80
CA GLY A 227 -20.52 -14.54 -6.86
C GLY A 227 -19.83 -15.62 -6.01
N VAL A 228 -19.08 -15.23 -4.97
CA VAL A 228 -18.33 -16.16 -4.12
C VAL A 228 -19.05 -16.54 -2.83
N THR A 229 -20.31 -16.15 -2.67
CA THR A 229 -21.14 -16.47 -1.50
C THR A 229 -21.76 -17.85 -1.63
N ARG A 230 -21.86 -18.59 -0.52
CA ARG A 230 -22.63 -19.84 -0.49
C ARG A 230 -24.09 -19.53 -0.82
N ALA A 231 -24.73 -20.34 -1.66
CA ALA A 231 -26.17 -20.27 -1.84
C ALA A 231 -26.82 -20.48 -0.46
N HIS A 232 -27.65 -19.54 -0.02
CA HIS A 232 -28.51 -19.81 1.12
C HIS A 232 -29.36 -21.03 0.77
N ALA A 233 -29.22 -22.10 1.55
CA ALA A 233 -30.22 -23.15 1.54
C ALA A 233 -31.54 -22.48 1.91
N SER A 234 -32.40 -22.32 0.91
CA SER A 234 -33.78 -21.83 1.05
C SER A 234 -34.57 -22.69 2.01
#